data_AF-A0A2A4MZ26-F1
#
_entry.id   AF-A0A2A4MZ26-F1
#
_cell.length_a   1.000
_cell.length_b   1.000
_cell.length_c   1.000
_cell.angle_alpha   90.00
_cell.angle_beta   90.00
_cell.angle_gamma   90.00
#
_symmetry.space_group_name_H-M   'P 1'
#
loop_
_entity.id
_entity.type
_entity.pdbx_description
1 polymer ?
#
loop_
_entity_poly.entity_id
_entity_poly.type
_entity_poly.pdbx_seq_one_letter_code
_entity_poly.pdbx_strand_id
1 'polypeptide(L)' 'MKKLVLAAALAAAASTATAGTLAEPVIEAPVIVEQTTSSSSGILLPLVLLVLVAAAVASN' A
#
# COMPACT_ATOMS: atom_id res chain seq x y z
N MET A 1 10.27 -41.61 -13.54
CA MET A 1 11.39 -40.83 -12.96
C MET A 1 12.18 -39.97 -13.96
N LYS A 2 11.82 -39.91 -15.26
CA LYS A 2 12.52 -39.02 -16.23
C LYS A 2 11.89 -37.61 -16.32
N LYS A 3 10.61 -37.49 -15.94
CA LYS A 3 9.83 -36.24 -16.00
C LYS A 3 10.26 -35.21 -14.93
N LEU A 4 10.68 -35.67 -13.75
CA LEU A 4 11.18 -34.80 -12.69
C LEU A 4 12.58 -34.27 -12.98
N VAL A 5 13.42 -35.08 -13.63
CA VAL A 5 14.76 -34.67 -14.07
C VAL A 5 14.65 -33.56 -15.11
N LEU A 6 13.71 -33.65 -16.05
CA LEU A 6 13.48 -32.61 -17.05
C LEU A 6 12.94 -31.32 -16.42
N ALA A 7 12.01 -31.44 -15.46
CA ALA A 7 11.45 -30.31 -14.73
C ALA A 7 12.52 -29.60 -13.88
N ALA A 8 13.39 -30.36 -13.21
CA ALA A 8 14.50 -29.82 -12.43
C ALA A 8 15.55 -29.13 -13.33
N ALA A 9 15.87 -29.72 -14.48
CA ALA A 9 16.78 -29.11 -15.45
C ALA A 9 16.22 -27.79 -16.00
N LEU A 10 14.91 -27.72 -16.27
CA LEU A 10 14.27 -26.50 -16.74
C LEU A 10 14.18 -25.42 -15.65
N ALA A 11 13.87 -25.80 -14.41
CA ALA A 11 13.84 -24.89 -13.27
C ALA A 11 15.24 -24.32 -12.95
N ALA A 12 16.28 -25.17 -13.00
CA ALA A 12 17.66 -24.73 -12.81
C ALA A 12 18.12 -23.79 -13.93
N ALA A 13 17.76 -24.06 -15.19
CA ALA A 13 18.06 -23.17 -16.31
C ALA A 13 17.33 -21.81 -16.19
N ALA A 14 16.08 -21.80 -15.71
CA ALA A 14 15.28 -20.59 -15.54
C ALA A 14 15.70 -19.71 -14.34
N SER A 15 16.53 -20.23 -13.42
CA SER A 15 16.92 -19.51 -12.19
C SER A 15 17.79 -18.27 -12.45
N THR A 16 18.28 -18.07 -13.68
CA THR A 16 19.05 -16.88 -14.10
C THR A 16 18.19 -15.78 -14.75
N ALA A 17 16.92 -16.06 -15.06
CA ALA A 17 15.98 -15.10 -15.66
C ALA A 17 15.27 -14.24 -14.60
N THR A 18 15.96 -13.93 -13.49
CA THR A 18 15.46 -12.97 -12.50
C THR A 18 15.94 -11.58 -12.89
N ALA A 19 14.99 -10.70 -13.23
CA ALA A 19 15.28 -9.29 -13.37
C ALA A 19 15.65 -8.78 -11.98
N GLY A 20 16.96 -8.64 -11.73
CA GLY A 20 17.46 -8.02 -10.50
C GLY A 20 16.72 -6.70 -10.24
N THR A 21 16.64 -6.31 -8.98
CA THR A 21 16.01 -5.04 -8.61
C THR A 21 16.71 -3.91 -9.37
N LEU A 22 15.95 -2.97 -9.93
CA LEU A 22 16.57 -1.80 -10.55
C LEU A 22 17.48 -1.17 -9.49
N ALA A 23 18.77 -0.99 -9.83
CA ALA A 23 19.66 -0.25 -8.96
C ALA A 23 19.00 1.10 -8.71
N GLU A 24 18.67 1.38 -7.45
CA GLU A 24 17.99 2.60 -7.08
C GLU A 24 18.87 3.75 -7.57
N PRO A 25 18.40 4.59 -8.52
CA PRO A 25 19.12 5.81 -8.82
C PRO A 25 19.24 6.55 -7.49
N VAL A 26 20.46 6.98 -7.13
CA VAL A 26 20.65 7.78 -5.92
C VAL A 26 19.97 9.12 -6.17
N ILE A 27 18.67 9.16 -5.89
CA ILE A 27 17.91 10.37 -5.71
C ILE A 27 18.38 10.86 -4.35
N GLU A 28 19.19 11.93 -4.34
CA GLU A 28 19.46 12.69 -3.14
C GLU A 28 18.10 12.93 -2.47
N ALA A 29 17.88 12.28 -1.33
CA ALA A 29 16.56 12.13 -0.76
C ALA A 29 15.98 13.54 -0.66
N PRO A 30 14.91 13.89 -1.42
CA PRO A 30 14.16 15.07 -1.04
C PRO A 30 13.80 14.82 0.40
N VAL A 31 14.13 15.76 1.31
CA VAL A 31 13.73 15.68 2.70
C VAL A 31 12.25 15.34 2.67
N ILE A 32 11.92 14.06 2.91
CA ILE A 32 10.55 13.63 3.05
C ILE A 32 10.21 14.23 4.40
N VAL A 33 9.79 15.49 4.36
CA VAL A 33 9.00 16.07 5.42
C VAL A 33 7.82 15.12 5.45
N GLU A 34 7.87 14.14 6.34
CA GLU A 34 6.76 13.26 6.62
C GLU A 34 5.60 14.21 6.87
N GLN A 35 4.71 14.34 5.88
CA GLN A 35 3.50 15.08 6.06
C GLN A 35 2.69 14.19 7.00
N THR A 36 2.93 14.35 8.30
CA THR A 36 2.19 13.73 9.37
C THR A 36 0.75 14.15 9.17
N THR A 37 0.02 13.35 8.40
CA THR A 37 -1.40 13.57 8.18
C THR A 37 -2.05 13.32 9.53
N SER A 38 -2.75 14.34 10.01
CA SER A 38 -3.35 14.31 11.34
C SER A 38 -4.29 13.10 11.45
N SER A 39 -4.03 12.20 12.41
CA SER A 39 -4.95 11.10 12.73
C SER A 39 -6.32 11.59 13.22
N SER A 40 -6.45 12.88 13.52
CA SER A 40 -7.70 13.53 13.96
C SER A 40 -8.61 14.00 12.81
N SER A 41 -8.21 13.85 11.53
CA SER A 41 -9.06 14.23 10.39
C SER A 41 -10.39 13.45 10.33
N GLY A 42 -10.50 12.33 11.06
CA GLY A 42 -11.73 11.55 11.17
C GLY A 42 -12.83 12.14 12.06
N ILE A 43 -12.57 13.19 12.86
CA ILE A 43 -13.55 13.76 13.81
C ILE A 43 -14.67 14.56 13.13
N LEU A 44 -14.44 15.07 11.91
CA LEU A 44 -15.47 15.83 11.19
C LEU A 44 -16.68 14.96 10.85
N LEU A 45 -16.47 13.70 10.47
CA LEU A 45 -17.56 12.79 10.11
C LEU A 45 -18.54 12.53 11.27
N PRO A 46 -18.12 12.13 12.49
CA PRO A 46 -19.04 11.95 13.61
C PRO A 46 -19.68 13.26 14.09
N LEU A 47 -18.98 14.40 14.00
CA LEU A 47 -19.58 15.70 14.37
C LEU A 47 -20.71 16.11 13.42
N VAL A 48 -20.51 15.96 12.11
CA VAL A 48 -21.56 16.24 11.11
C VAL A 48 -22.75 15.30 11.33
N LEU A 49 -22.49 14.01 11.60
CA LEU A 49 -23.55 13.04 11.89
C LEU A 49 -24.36 13.45 13.12
N LEU A 50 -23.70 13.88 14.20
CA LEU A 50 -24.36 14.34 15.43
C LEU A 50 -25.25 15.56 15.15
N VAL A 51 -24.76 16.55 14.40
CA VAL A 51 -25.55 17.75 14.03
C VAL A 51 -26.78 17.37 13.19
N LEU A 52 -26.63 16.45 12.23
CA LEU A 52 -27.75 15.98 11.40
C LEU A 52 -28.82 15.28 12.24
N VAL A 53 -28.42 14.44 13.19
CA VAL A 53 -29.34 13.78 14.12
C VAL A 53 -30.07 14.81 15.00
N ALA A 54 -29.34 15.78 15.57
CA ALA A 54 -29.93 16.82 16.39
C ALA A 54 -30.93 17.69 15.60
N ALA A 55 -30.61 18.04 14.35
CA ALA A 55 -31.51 18.79 13.47
C ALA A 55 -32.78 17.99 13.12
N ALA A 56 -32.65 16.69 12.86
CA ALA A 56 -33.79 15.81 12.60
C ALA A 56 -34.71 15.71 13.81
N VAL A 57 -34.15 15.63 15.03
CA VAL A 57 -34.95 15.61 16.27
C VAL A 57 -35.61 16.96 16.55
N ALA A 58 -34.93 18.07 16.30
CA ALA A 58 -35.46 19.42 16.54
C ALA A 58 -36.53 19.86 15.51
N SER A 59 -36.65 19.16 14.38
CA SER A 59 -37.60 19.47 13.30
C SER A 59 -38.85 18.57 13.27
N ASN A 60 -39.01 17.70 14.27
CA ASN A 60 -40.21 16.90 14.54
C ASN A 60 -41.02 17.50 15.69
#